data_AF-A0A7C3MVW5-F1
#
_entry.id   AF-A0A7C3MVW5-F1
#
_cell.length_a   1.000
_cell.length_b   1.000
_cell.length_c   1.000
_cell.angle_alpha   90.00
_cell.angle_beta   90.00
_cell.angle_gamma   90.00
#
_symmetry.space_group_name_H-M   'P 1'
#
loop_
_entity.id
_entity.type
_entity.pdbx_description
1 polymer ?
#
loop_
_entity_poly.entity_id
_entity_poly.type
_entity_poly.pdbx_seq_one_letter_code
_entity_poly.pdbx_strand_id
1 'polypeptide(L)'
;MSEKESGQGTTRREFLKVAGLTAAGLALTSVAKSKTYAVASGRVIGANDRILIGHIGCGGQAMAHIRILKQNAEANNTQSIAVCDVYDNRTNDARTYLGLPESAGMRDYRKLLENKDIDAVWIATPEHWHFQQAMDAADAGKHIYLEKPMTRHLDEALKLHDKIKETGVVLQVGSQGCTDAKWHKAGEIVKAGTIGKVVWCQGSYCRNNPDGEWNYTIDPKANESNLDWSMWLGPAPKIPWSPERYFRWRKYWDYSAGILSDLFPHRLHPLMIAIGGGEYPT
;
A
#
# COMPACT_ATOMS: atom_id res chain seq x y z
N MET A 1 34.08 -38.09 -60.03
CA MET A 1 34.21 -38.82 -58.75
C MET A 1 34.04 -37.82 -57.62
N SER A 2 33.25 -38.23 -56.63
CA SER A 2 32.93 -37.59 -55.34
C SER A 2 31.75 -36.60 -55.27
N GLU A 3 30.88 -36.91 -54.30
CA GLU A 3 29.54 -36.44 -53.95
C GLU A 3 29.51 -35.32 -52.88
N LYS A 4 28.27 -34.92 -52.52
CA LYS A 4 27.70 -34.45 -51.22
C LYS A 4 27.29 -32.98 -51.17
N GLU A 5 26.19 -32.54 -50.56
CA GLU A 5 25.17 -33.17 -49.69
C GLU A 5 23.92 -32.26 -49.65
N SER A 6 22.72 -32.83 -49.49
CA SER A 6 21.44 -32.13 -49.30
C SER A 6 20.91 -32.34 -47.88
N GLY A 7 20.60 -31.27 -47.14
CA GLY A 7 19.89 -31.33 -45.85
C GLY A 7 18.47 -30.77 -45.95
N GLN A 8 17.46 -31.63 -45.76
CA GLN A 8 16.04 -31.25 -45.60
C GLN A 8 15.67 -31.10 -44.11
N GLY A 9 14.87 -30.09 -43.80
CA GLY A 9 14.46 -29.72 -42.44
C GLY A 9 13.28 -30.51 -41.86
N THR A 10 13.19 -30.48 -40.54
CA THR A 10 12.14 -31.06 -39.69
C THR A 10 10.83 -30.28 -39.84
N THR A 11 9.69 -30.97 -40.01
CA THR A 11 8.39 -30.31 -40.27
C THR A 11 7.47 -30.28 -39.04
N ARG A 12 6.54 -29.30 -39.02
CA ARG A 12 5.56 -29.01 -37.95
C ARG A 12 4.74 -30.20 -37.43
N ARG A 13 4.75 -31.36 -38.11
CA ARG A 13 4.04 -32.57 -37.73
C ARG A 13 4.77 -33.40 -36.67
N GLU A 14 6.08 -33.22 -36.49
CA GLU A 14 6.87 -33.90 -35.45
C GLU A 14 6.78 -33.18 -34.10
N PHE A 15 6.63 -31.84 -34.09
CA PHE A 15 6.49 -31.06 -32.86
C PHE A 15 5.21 -31.39 -32.07
N LEU A 16 4.11 -31.67 -32.77
CA LEU A 16 2.83 -32.01 -32.14
C LEU A 16 2.77 -33.43 -31.55
N LYS A 17 3.73 -34.31 -31.87
CA LYS A 17 3.81 -35.66 -31.28
C LYS A 17 4.49 -35.67 -29.90
N VAL A 18 5.26 -34.63 -29.55
CA VAL A 18 5.98 -34.57 -28.27
C VAL A 18 5.11 -34.01 -27.13
N ALA A 19 4.04 -33.26 -27.44
CA ALA A 19 3.18 -32.64 -26.42
C ALA A 19 2.08 -33.56 -25.83
N GLY A 20 1.97 -34.82 -26.26
CA GLY A 20 0.82 -35.69 -25.97
C GLY A 20 1.02 -36.85 -24.99
N LEU A 21 2.16 -36.98 -24.30
CA LEU A 21 2.52 -38.25 -23.63
C LEU A 21 2.94 -38.15 -22.14
N THR A 22 2.34 -37.27 -21.34
CA THR A 22 2.51 -37.32 -19.86
C THR A 22 1.20 -37.15 -19.10
N ALA A 23 0.17 -37.91 -19.49
CA ALA A 23 -1.00 -38.14 -18.66
C ALA A 23 -1.36 -39.64 -18.68
N ALA A 24 -1.05 -40.34 -17.58
CA ALA A 24 -1.77 -41.46 -16.95
C ALA A 24 -0.88 -42.63 -16.46
N GLY A 25 -1.05 -42.97 -15.17
CA GLY A 25 -0.55 -44.17 -14.47
C GLY A 25 -0.24 -43.88 -12.99
N LEU A 26 -1.23 -43.77 -12.09
CA LEU A 26 -1.76 -44.82 -11.15
C LEU A 26 -0.66 -45.42 -10.23
N ALA A 27 -0.76 -45.62 -8.91
CA ALA A 27 -1.78 -45.40 -7.88
C ALA A 27 -1.12 -45.62 -6.47
N LEU A 28 -1.74 -45.04 -5.43
CA LEU A 28 -1.82 -45.49 -4.02
C LEU A 28 -0.56 -46.04 -3.30
N THR A 29 0.01 -45.23 -2.40
CA THR A 29 0.41 -45.67 -1.05
C THR A 29 0.12 -44.59 0.00
N SER A 30 -0.23 -45.08 1.18
CA SER A 30 -0.92 -44.42 2.28
C SER A 30 -0.01 -43.70 3.29
N VAL A 31 -0.52 -42.59 3.83
CA VAL A 31 -0.30 -42.03 5.18
C VAL A 31 1.14 -41.68 5.60
N ALA A 32 1.45 -40.39 5.49
CA ALA A 32 2.17 -39.65 6.54
C ALA A 32 1.67 -38.20 6.54
N LYS A 33 0.87 -37.81 7.54
CA LYS A 33 0.48 -36.41 7.78
C LYS A 33 1.67 -35.65 8.35
N SER A 34 2.60 -35.27 7.47
CA SER A 34 3.59 -34.23 7.76
C SER A 34 3.12 -32.97 7.07
N LYS A 35 2.81 -31.92 7.83
CA LYS A 35 2.61 -30.55 7.31
C LYS A 35 3.97 -30.01 6.86
N THR A 36 4.49 -30.55 5.77
CA THR A 36 5.55 -29.90 5.00
C THR A 36 4.87 -28.85 4.14
N TYR A 37 5.11 -27.58 4.46
CA TYR A 37 4.89 -26.49 3.52
C TYR A 37 5.79 -26.78 2.33
N ALA A 38 5.22 -27.37 1.27
CA ALA A 38 5.90 -27.47 0.00
C ALA A 38 6.15 -26.03 -0.45
N VAL A 39 7.41 -25.60 -0.35
CA VAL A 39 7.89 -24.41 -1.03
C VAL A 39 7.65 -24.70 -2.50
N ALA A 40 6.62 -24.08 -3.08
CA ALA A 40 6.38 -24.17 -4.50
C ALA A 40 7.67 -23.75 -5.20
N SER A 41 8.24 -24.67 -5.98
CA SER A 41 9.40 -24.41 -6.83
C SER A 41 9.16 -23.10 -7.57
N GLY A 42 10.09 -22.15 -7.41
CA GLY A 42 9.94 -20.76 -7.82
C GLY A 42 9.33 -20.62 -9.21
N ARG A 43 8.08 -20.17 -9.28
CA ARG A 43 7.48 -19.65 -10.51
C ARG A 43 8.39 -18.51 -10.95
N VAL A 44 8.96 -18.61 -12.15
CA VAL A 44 9.63 -17.47 -12.79
C VAL A 44 8.56 -16.40 -12.90
N ILE A 45 8.67 -15.37 -12.07
CA ILE A 45 7.70 -14.30 -12.01
C ILE A 45 7.84 -13.51 -13.31
N GLY A 46 6.95 -13.75 -14.25
CA GLY A 46 6.98 -13.11 -15.57
C GLY A 46 6.47 -11.68 -15.51
N ALA A 47 6.70 -10.90 -16.58
CA ALA A 47 6.18 -9.55 -16.69
C ALA A 47 4.63 -9.46 -16.53
N ASN A 48 3.91 -10.55 -16.82
CA ASN A 48 2.46 -10.67 -16.67
C ASN A 48 2.01 -11.02 -15.24
N ASP A 49 2.94 -11.28 -14.32
CA ASP A 49 2.64 -11.59 -12.91
C ASP A 49 2.92 -10.38 -12.00
N ARG A 50 3.28 -9.21 -12.55
CA ARG A 50 3.58 -7.99 -11.79
C ARG A 50 2.34 -7.48 -11.05
N ILE A 51 2.51 -7.10 -9.79
CA ILE A 51 1.48 -6.37 -9.05
C ILE A 51 1.49 -4.92 -9.55
N LEU A 52 0.40 -4.51 -10.18
CA LEU A 52 0.23 -3.20 -10.77
C LEU A 52 -0.41 -2.25 -9.75
N ILE A 53 0.28 -1.13 -9.48
CA ILE A 53 -0.01 -0.24 -8.36
C ILE A 53 -0.45 1.13 -8.87
N GLY A 54 -1.57 1.63 -8.32
CA GLY A 54 -1.97 3.02 -8.44
C GLY A 54 -1.71 3.81 -7.14
N HIS A 55 -1.37 5.10 -7.26
CA HIS A 55 -1.12 5.97 -6.10
C HIS A 55 -2.23 7.01 -5.96
N ILE A 56 -2.82 7.10 -4.78
CA ILE A 56 -3.84 8.10 -4.43
C ILE A 56 -3.23 9.06 -3.40
N GLY A 57 -3.03 10.30 -3.82
CA GLY A 57 -2.18 11.28 -3.15
C GLY A 57 -0.74 11.22 -3.68
N CYS A 58 -0.15 12.38 -3.96
CA CYS A 58 1.23 12.53 -4.44
C CYS A 58 2.01 13.55 -3.59
N GLY A 59 1.66 13.67 -2.31
CA GLY A 59 2.36 14.50 -1.33
C GLY A 59 3.68 13.90 -0.84
N GLY A 60 4.28 14.50 0.20
CA GLY A 60 5.62 14.10 0.68
C GLY A 60 5.75 12.62 1.06
N GLN A 61 4.81 12.08 1.85
CA GLN A 61 4.80 10.67 2.25
C GLN A 61 4.55 9.75 1.05
N ALA A 62 3.59 10.09 0.19
CA ALA A 62 3.32 9.34 -1.04
C ALA A 62 4.57 9.26 -1.94
N MET A 63 5.30 10.38 -2.10
CA MET A 63 6.55 10.38 -2.87
C MET A 63 7.66 9.57 -2.21
N ALA A 64 7.69 9.44 -0.88
CA ALA A 64 8.61 8.51 -0.21
C ALA A 64 8.27 7.05 -0.58
N HIS A 65 6.98 6.70 -0.59
CA HIS A 65 6.52 5.37 -1.01
C HIS A 65 6.82 5.08 -2.47
N ILE A 66 6.48 6.00 -3.37
CA ILE A 66 6.73 5.89 -4.81
C ILE A 66 8.22 5.63 -5.08
N ARG A 67 9.12 6.34 -4.39
CA ARG A 67 10.58 6.13 -4.51
C ARG A 67 10.98 4.72 -4.07
N ILE A 68 10.54 4.29 -2.89
CA ILE A 68 10.88 2.96 -2.36
C ILE A 68 10.34 1.85 -3.26
N LEU A 69 9.10 1.97 -3.72
CA LEU A 69 8.49 1.00 -4.64
C LEU A 69 9.25 0.94 -5.96
N LYS A 70 9.58 2.10 -6.56
CA LYS A 70 10.36 2.15 -7.80
C LYS A 70 11.74 1.51 -7.63
N GLN A 71 12.44 1.82 -6.54
CA GLN A 71 13.76 1.28 -6.23
C GLN A 71 13.76 -0.24 -6.04
N ASN A 72 12.66 -0.81 -5.55
CA ASN A 72 12.52 -2.24 -5.26
C ASN A 72 11.57 -2.96 -6.23
N ALA A 73 11.23 -2.33 -7.36
CA ALA A 73 10.20 -2.80 -8.28
C ALA A 73 10.50 -4.18 -8.84
N GLU A 74 11.76 -4.44 -9.19
CA GLU A 74 12.20 -5.74 -9.70
C GLU A 74 12.16 -6.82 -8.60
N ALA A 75 12.76 -6.54 -7.44
CA ALA A 75 12.82 -7.49 -6.33
C ALA A 75 11.44 -7.89 -5.79
N ASN A 76 10.51 -6.94 -5.75
CA ASN A 76 9.15 -7.16 -5.27
C ASN A 76 8.17 -7.56 -6.39
N ASN A 77 8.63 -7.58 -7.65
CA ASN A 77 7.78 -7.78 -8.81
C ASN A 77 6.53 -6.86 -8.81
N THR A 78 6.79 -5.56 -8.69
CA THR A 78 5.74 -4.52 -8.68
C THR A 78 5.98 -3.53 -9.80
N GLN A 79 4.92 -2.82 -10.20
CA GLN A 79 5.02 -1.71 -11.13
C GLN A 79 3.98 -0.65 -10.78
N SER A 80 4.41 0.60 -10.62
CA SER A 80 3.48 1.73 -10.49
C SER A 80 3.01 2.16 -11.88
N ILE A 81 1.70 2.21 -12.11
CA ILE A 81 1.12 2.46 -13.44
C ILE A 81 0.20 3.68 -13.50
N ALA A 82 -0.23 4.21 -12.35
CA ALA A 82 -1.10 5.37 -12.28
C ALA A 82 -0.84 6.21 -11.02
N VAL A 83 -1.08 7.51 -11.12
CA VAL A 83 -0.97 8.46 -10.01
C VAL A 83 -2.16 9.41 -9.99
N CYS A 84 -2.61 9.76 -8.80
CA CYS A 84 -3.71 10.69 -8.58
C CYS A 84 -3.37 11.71 -7.49
N ASP A 85 -3.56 12.99 -7.77
CA ASP A 85 -3.57 14.06 -6.78
C ASP A 85 -4.45 15.21 -7.30
N VAL A 86 -5.14 15.89 -6.40
CA VAL A 86 -6.01 17.02 -6.73
C VAL A 86 -5.22 18.24 -7.23
N TYR A 87 -3.90 18.28 -6.98
CA TYR A 87 -3.00 19.33 -7.42
C TYR A 87 -2.14 18.88 -8.60
N ASP A 88 -2.30 19.55 -9.75
CA ASP A 88 -1.64 19.18 -11.02
C ASP A 88 -0.13 19.04 -10.90
N ASN A 89 0.54 19.94 -10.18
CA ASN A 89 1.99 19.89 -10.06
C ASN A 89 2.44 18.60 -9.36
N ARG A 90 1.73 18.14 -8.31
CA ARG A 90 2.06 16.88 -7.63
C ARG A 90 1.82 15.68 -8.52
N THR A 91 0.72 15.66 -9.25
CA THR A 91 0.41 14.60 -10.23
C THR A 91 1.49 14.54 -11.32
N ASN A 92 1.88 15.69 -11.87
CA ASN A 92 2.91 15.78 -12.90
C ASN A 92 4.30 15.37 -12.41
N ASP A 93 4.69 15.80 -11.21
CA ASP A 93 5.97 15.43 -10.60
C ASP A 93 6.06 13.91 -10.36
N ALA A 94 5.02 13.32 -9.78
CA ALA A 94 4.96 11.88 -9.52
C ALA A 94 4.98 11.07 -10.82
N ARG A 95 4.16 11.48 -11.81
CA ARG A 95 4.10 10.86 -13.13
C ARG A 95 5.45 10.91 -13.85
N THR A 96 6.09 12.07 -13.85
CA THR A 96 7.41 12.29 -14.48
C THR A 96 8.47 11.45 -13.78
N TYR A 97 8.47 11.42 -12.45
CA TYR A 97 9.38 10.58 -11.67
C TYR A 97 9.23 9.10 -12.02
N LEU A 98 8.01 8.62 -12.23
CA LEU A 98 7.73 7.23 -12.61
C LEU A 98 7.93 6.94 -14.10
N GLY A 99 8.08 7.96 -14.96
CA GLY A 99 8.19 7.78 -16.41
C GLY A 99 6.86 7.39 -17.07
N LEU A 100 5.73 7.83 -16.51
CA LEU A 100 4.39 7.46 -16.97
C LEU A 100 3.84 8.42 -18.03
N PRO A 101 3.00 7.95 -18.97
CA PRO A 101 2.33 8.81 -19.95
C PRO A 101 1.33 9.76 -19.26
N GLU A 102 0.99 10.87 -19.91
CA GLU A 102 0.07 11.88 -19.38
C GLU A 102 -1.27 11.27 -18.92
N SER A 103 -1.80 10.31 -19.67
CA SER A 103 -3.05 9.59 -19.36
C SER A 103 -3.03 8.80 -18.05
N ALA A 104 -1.85 8.53 -17.47
CA ALA A 104 -1.70 7.84 -16.20
C ALA A 104 -1.78 8.78 -14.97
N GLY A 105 -1.85 10.10 -15.19
CA GLY A 105 -2.06 11.10 -14.16
C GLY A 105 -3.51 11.59 -14.14
N MET A 106 -4.11 11.72 -12.96
CA MET A 106 -5.48 12.20 -12.83
C MET A 106 -5.72 12.99 -11.55
N ARG A 107 -6.77 13.83 -11.54
CA ARG A 107 -7.20 14.57 -10.33
C ARG A 107 -8.18 13.80 -9.46
N ASP A 108 -9.00 12.96 -10.08
CA ASP A 108 -10.08 12.23 -9.42
C ASP A 108 -9.69 10.77 -9.24
N TYR A 109 -9.57 10.33 -8.00
CA TYR A 109 -9.14 8.97 -7.68
C TYR A 109 -10.15 7.91 -8.14
N ARG A 110 -11.42 8.28 -8.34
CA ARG A 110 -12.46 7.34 -8.81
C ARG A 110 -12.13 6.84 -10.22
N LYS A 111 -11.60 7.72 -11.08
CA LYS A 111 -11.08 7.34 -12.41
C LYS A 111 -9.89 6.39 -12.33
N LEU A 112 -9.09 6.48 -11.25
CA LEU A 112 -7.98 5.57 -11.01
C LEU A 112 -8.53 4.19 -10.67
N LEU A 113 -9.56 4.13 -9.82
CA LEU A 113 -10.21 2.89 -9.41
C LEU A 113 -10.94 2.18 -10.56
N GLU A 114 -11.44 2.92 -11.56
CA GLU A 114 -12.02 2.37 -12.80
C GLU A 114 -11.01 1.59 -13.66
N ASN A 115 -9.69 1.81 -13.48
CA ASN A 115 -8.67 1.10 -14.23
C ASN A 115 -8.59 -0.37 -13.78
N LYS A 116 -9.00 -1.28 -14.66
CA LYS A 116 -9.03 -2.73 -14.41
C LYS A 116 -7.64 -3.36 -14.28
N ASP A 117 -6.60 -2.70 -14.81
CA ASP A 117 -5.23 -3.21 -14.75
C ASP A 117 -4.60 -2.97 -13.37
N ILE A 118 -5.14 -2.07 -12.54
CA ILE A 118 -4.60 -1.83 -11.19
C ILE A 118 -5.02 -2.96 -10.26
N ASP A 119 -4.07 -3.66 -9.64
CA ASP A 119 -4.31 -4.69 -8.63
C ASP A 119 -4.43 -4.08 -7.22
N ALA A 120 -3.61 -3.08 -6.94
CA ALA A 120 -3.51 -2.48 -5.61
C ALA A 120 -3.40 -0.94 -5.67
N VAL A 121 -3.94 -0.27 -4.66
CA VAL A 121 -3.79 1.18 -4.48
C VAL A 121 -3.01 1.49 -3.21
N TRP A 122 -2.15 2.51 -3.31
CA TRP A 122 -1.46 3.12 -2.18
C TRP A 122 -2.09 4.47 -1.89
N ILE A 123 -2.78 4.57 -0.76
CA ILE A 123 -3.52 5.74 -0.31
C ILE A 123 -2.68 6.49 0.72
N ALA A 124 -2.27 7.70 0.38
CA ALA A 124 -1.45 8.59 1.21
C ALA A 124 -1.96 10.04 1.13
N THR A 125 -3.28 10.20 1.22
CA THR A 125 -4.02 11.47 1.27
C THR A 125 -4.09 12.01 2.71
N PRO A 126 -4.71 13.18 2.93
CA PRO A 126 -5.04 13.62 4.30
C PRO A 126 -6.04 12.69 5.00
N GLU A 127 -6.03 12.68 6.34
CA GLU A 127 -6.76 11.69 7.15
C GLU A 127 -8.28 11.67 6.90
N HIS A 128 -8.88 12.83 6.61
CA HIS A 128 -10.32 12.92 6.35
C HIS A 128 -10.76 12.20 5.07
N TRP A 129 -9.84 11.78 4.21
CA TRP A 129 -10.14 11.02 3.00
C TRP A 129 -9.94 9.50 3.14
N HIS A 130 -9.19 9.06 4.15
CA HIS A 130 -8.74 7.67 4.24
C HIS A 130 -9.88 6.67 4.24
N PHE A 131 -10.91 6.90 5.07
CA PHE A 131 -12.05 5.99 5.16
C PHE A 131 -12.76 5.84 3.82
N GLN A 132 -13.21 6.95 3.20
CA GLN A 132 -13.95 6.89 1.94
C GLN A 132 -13.12 6.27 0.81
N GLN A 133 -11.86 6.66 0.66
CA GLN A 133 -11.00 6.12 -0.41
C GLN A 133 -10.72 4.64 -0.24
N ALA A 134 -10.58 4.15 1.00
CA ALA A 134 -10.39 2.74 1.28
C ALA A 134 -11.67 1.93 1.01
N MET A 135 -12.84 2.46 1.38
CA MET A 135 -14.13 1.83 1.07
C MET A 135 -14.34 1.72 -0.45
N ASP A 136 -14.12 2.82 -1.19
CA ASP A 136 -14.27 2.85 -2.65
C ASP A 136 -13.27 1.91 -3.34
N ALA A 137 -12.03 1.84 -2.84
CA ALA A 137 -11.04 0.92 -3.37
C ALA A 137 -11.41 -0.55 -3.13
N ALA A 138 -11.96 -0.87 -1.95
CA ALA A 138 -12.43 -2.21 -1.63
C ALA A 138 -13.63 -2.60 -2.51
N ASP A 139 -14.58 -1.68 -2.72
CA ASP A 139 -15.72 -1.89 -3.62
C ASP A 139 -15.29 -2.06 -5.09
N ALA A 140 -14.21 -1.39 -5.50
CA ALA A 140 -13.57 -1.58 -6.80
C ALA A 140 -12.70 -2.86 -6.89
N GLY A 141 -12.65 -3.67 -5.84
CA GLY A 141 -11.90 -4.93 -5.78
C GLY A 141 -10.39 -4.77 -5.75
N LYS A 142 -9.88 -3.60 -5.31
CA LYS A 142 -8.45 -3.30 -5.26
C LYS A 142 -7.87 -3.67 -3.91
N HIS A 143 -6.68 -4.27 -3.88
CA HIS A 143 -5.90 -4.38 -2.65
C HIS A 143 -5.43 -2.99 -2.19
N ILE A 144 -5.22 -2.80 -0.89
CA ILE A 144 -5.07 -1.47 -0.29
C ILE A 144 -3.83 -1.44 0.60
N TYR A 145 -2.95 -0.48 0.33
CA TYR A 145 -2.03 0.05 1.33
C TYR A 145 -2.55 1.42 1.76
N LEU A 146 -2.89 1.59 3.04
CA LEU A 146 -3.51 2.81 3.55
C LEU A 146 -2.62 3.43 4.62
N GLU A 147 -2.18 4.67 4.41
CA GLU A 147 -1.39 5.39 5.41
C GLU A 147 -2.09 5.51 6.77
N LYS A 148 -1.28 5.67 7.81
CA LYS A 148 -1.79 5.88 9.16
C LYS A 148 -2.15 7.36 9.38
N PRO A 149 -3.11 7.68 10.26
CA PRO A 149 -4.07 6.77 10.89
C PRO A 149 -5.01 6.14 9.85
N MET A 150 -5.49 4.91 10.09
CA MET A 150 -6.37 4.21 9.16
C MET A 150 -7.69 4.97 8.91
N THR A 151 -8.28 5.52 9.96
CA THR A 151 -9.51 6.32 9.92
C THR A 151 -9.43 7.41 10.98
N ARG A 152 -10.37 8.36 10.95
CA ARG A 152 -10.46 9.41 11.99
C ARG A 152 -11.37 9.01 13.14
N HIS A 153 -12.37 8.19 12.85
CA HIS A 153 -13.35 7.73 13.81
C HIS A 153 -13.32 6.20 14.00
N LEU A 154 -13.69 5.74 15.19
CA LEU A 154 -13.70 4.31 15.53
C LEU A 154 -14.78 3.55 14.77
N ASP A 155 -15.95 4.14 14.57
CA ASP A 155 -17.03 3.50 13.81
C ASP A 155 -16.65 3.30 12.34
N GLU A 156 -15.92 4.24 11.74
CA GLU A 156 -15.30 4.10 10.42
C GLU A 156 -14.32 2.91 10.38
N ALA A 157 -13.51 2.73 11.43
CA ALA A 157 -12.56 1.62 11.49
C ALA A 157 -13.27 0.26 11.52
N LEU A 158 -14.37 0.16 12.28
CA LEU A 158 -15.19 -1.06 12.34
C LEU A 158 -15.87 -1.34 11.00
N LYS A 159 -16.47 -0.32 10.37
CA LYS A 159 -17.08 -0.45 9.04
C LYS A 159 -16.07 -0.87 7.98
N LEU A 160 -14.87 -0.28 7.99
CA LEU A 160 -13.81 -0.64 7.06
C LEU A 160 -13.35 -2.09 7.29
N HIS A 161 -13.17 -2.50 8.55
CA HIS A 161 -12.83 -3.89 8.88
C HIS A 161 -13.86 -4.89 8.34
N ASP A 162 -15.15 -4.61 8.50
CA ASP A 162 -16.22 -5.47 7.98
C ASP A 162 -16.23 -5.49 6.45
N LYS A 163 -16.03 -4.34 5.79
CA LYS A 163 -15.90 -4.25 4.32
C LYS A 163 -14.72 -5.06 3.79
N ILE A 164 -13.56 -5.01 4.44
CA ILE A 164 -12.39 -5.80 4.02
C ILE A 164 -12.66 -7.30 4.17
N LYS A 165 -13.36 -7.72 5.23
CA LYS A 165 -13.80 -9.11 5.40
C LYS A 165 -14.81 -9.54 4.33
N GLU A 166 -15.76 -8.68 4.00
CA GLU A 166 -16.79 -8.93 2.99
C GLU A 166 -16.20 -9.11 1.60
N THR A 167 -15.32 -8.20 1.19
CA THR A 167 -14.74 -8.15 -0.16
C THR A 167 -13.59 -9.14 -0.34
N GLY A 168 -12.91 -9.52 0.74
CA GLY A 168 -11.74 -10.40 0.71
C GLY A 168 -10.48 -9.74 0.14
N VAL A 169 -10.50 -8.43 -0.13
CA VAL A 169 -9.29 -7.69 -0.51
C VAL A 169 -8.31 -7.65 0.66
N VAL A 170 -7.04 -7.38 0.35
CA VAL A 170 -6.00 -7.25 1.37
C VAL A 170 -5.86 -5.77 1.69
N LEU A 171 -5.95 -5.42 2.98
CA LEU A 171 -5.63 -4.09 3.46
C LEU A 171 -4.43 -4.15 4.41
N GLN A 172 -3.42 -3.32 4.14
CA GLN A 172 -2.29 -3.08 5.02
C GLN A 172 -2.27 -1.62 5.45
N VAL A 173 -2.25 -1.39 6.77
CA VAL A 173 -2.08 -0.03 7.31
C VAL A 173 -0.59 0.34 7.33
N GLY A 174 -0.25 1.55 6.89
CA GLY A 174 1.10 2.13 6.84
C GLY A 174 1.72 2.44 8.20
N SER A 175 1.53 1.57 9.18
CA SER A 175 2.15 1.67 10.50
C SER A 175 3.57 1.09 10.47
N GLN A 176 4.49 1.69 9.69
CA GLN A 176 5.84 1.17 9.46
C GLN A 176 6.64 0.85 10.74
N GLY A 177 6.42 1.58 11.83
CA GLY A 177 7.08 1.28 13.11
C GLY A 177 6.76 -0.11 13.66
N CYS A 178 5.65 -0.70 13.23
CA CYS A 178 5.22 -2.04 13.62
C CYS A 178 5.99 -3.16 12.92
N THR A 179 6.72 -2.87 11.84
CA THR A 179 7.54 -3.88 11.14
C THR A 179 8.98 -3.93 11.63
N ASP A 180 9.37 -3.04 12.55
CA ASP A 180 10.71 -3.06 13.14
C ASP A 180 10.89 -4.28 14.05
N ALA A 181 11.88 -5.11 13.71
CA ALA A 181 12.14 -6.41 14.32
C ALA A 181 12.35 -6.33 15.85
N LYS A 182 12.80 -5.19 16.38
CA LYS A 182 13.02 -5.03 17.83
C LYS A 182 11.73 -5.17 18.64
N TRP A 183 10.59 -4.74 18.10
CA TRP A 183 9.31 -4.84 18.81
C TRP A 183 8.79 -6.27 18.83
N HIS A 184 8.95 -7.00 17.73
CA HIS A 184 8.63 -8.43 17.66
C HIS A 184 9.52 -9.22 18.61
N LYS A 185 10.82 -8.90 18.65
CA LYS A 185 11.76 -9.55 19.57
C LYS A 185 11.42 -9.29 21.03
N ALA A 186 11.02 -8.08 21.37
CA ALA A 186 10.52 -7.75 22.71
C ALA A 186 9.27 -8.58 23.05
N GLY A 187 8.33 -8.70 22.11
CA GLY A 187 7.13 -9.54 22.25
C GLY A 187 7.45 -11.01 22.52
N GLU A 188 8.45 -11.57 21.83
CA GLU A 188 8.93 -12.94 22.09
C GLU A 188 9.45 -13.11 23.52
N ILE A 189 10.27 -12.18 24.00
CA ILE A 189 10.88 -12.20 25.35
C ILE A 189 9.79 -12.07 26.42
N VAL A 190 8.82 -11.17 26.21
CA VAL A 190 7.66 -11.01 27.11
C VAL A 190 6.84 -12.29 27.16
N LYS A 191 6.49 -12.84 25.99
CA LYS A 191 5.69 -14.07 25.90
C LYS A 191 6.40 -15.29 26.49
N ALA A 192 7.73 -15.35 26.42
CA ALA A 192 8.53 -16.39 27.06
C ALA A 192 8.58 -16.27 28.60
N GLY A 193 8.02 -15.21 29.19
CA GLY A 193 8.02 -14.97 30.63
C GLY A 193 9.39 -14.53 31.19
N THR A 194 10.34 -14.18 30.33
CA THR A 194 11.73 -13.88 30.72
C THR A 194 11.83 -12.70 31.69
N ILE A 195 10.93 -11.72 31.58
CA ILE A 195 10.88 -10.54 32.47
C ILE A 195 9.76 -10.62 33.51
N GLY A 196 9.10 -11.77 33.65
CA GLY A 196 7.91 -11.94 34.48
C GLY A 196 6.67 -11.24 33.91
N LYS A 197 5.69 -10.94 34.79
CA LYS A 197 4.46 -10.23 34.41
C LYS A 197 4.80 -8.76 34.09
N VAL A 198 4.44 -8.32 32.88
CA VAL A 198 4.51 -6.89 32.53
C VAL A 198 3.53 -6.10 33.40
N VAL A 199 4.02 -5.11 34.13
CA VAL A 199 3.21 -4.25 35.02
C VAL A 199 3.09 -2.82 34.52
N TRP A 200 4.01 -2.38 33.67
CA TRP A 200 4.06 -0.99 33.17
C TRP A 200 4.82 -0.91 31.86
N CYS A 201 4.37 -0.05 30.95
CA CYS A 201 5.08 0.32 29.72
C CYS A 201 5.00 1.83 29.53
N GLN A 202 6.10 2.42 29.06
CA GLN A 202 6.18 3.85 28.78
C GLN A 202 6.89 4.09 27.46
N GLY A 203 6.37 5.02 26.67
CA GLY A 203 7.02 5.50 25.45
C GLY A 203 6.73 6.98 25.24
N SER A 204 7.63 7.64 24.51
CA SER A 204 7.47 9.04 24.12
C SER A 204 7.78 9.20 22.63
N TYR A 205 7.07 10.13 22.00
CA TYR A 205 7.38 10.61 20.66
C TYR A 205 7.39 12.13 20.72
N CYS A 206 8.58 12.70 20.73
CA CYS A 206 8.77 14.14 20.82
C CYS A 206 9.28 14.65 19.47
N ARG A 207 8.63 15.67 18.92
CA ARG A 207 9.22 16.50 17.88
C ARG A 207 9.40 17.89 18.44
N ASN A 208 10.66 18.32 18.53
CA ASN A 208 11.00 19.66 18.96
C ASN A 208 11.73 20.34 17.80
N ASN A 209 10.97 21.05 16.97
CA ASN A 209 11.47 21.79 15.83
C ASN A 209 11.31 23.29 16.12
N PRO A 210 12.38 24.11 16.02
CA PRO A 210 12.30 25.57 16.14
C PRO A 210 11.25 26.21 15.23
N ASP A 211 11.04 25.64 14.04
CA ASP A 211 10.07 26.15 13.07
C ASP A 211 8.64 25.67 13.36
N GLY A 212 8.43 24.89 14.42
CA GLY A 212 7.16 24.26 14.77
C GLY A 212 6.74 23.12 13.84
N GLU A 213 5.82 22.29 14.32
CA GLU A 213 5.34 21.14 13.54
C GLU A 213 4.34 21.55 12.45
N TRP A 214 4.41 20.81 11.34
CA TRP A 214 3.53 20.96 10.18
C TRP A 214 3.56 22.34 9.51
N ASN A 215 4.63 23.11 9.72
CA ASN A 215 4.93 24.34 8.97
C ASN A 215 5.56 24.04 7.61
N TYR A 216 4.87 23.24 6.79
CA TYR A 216 5.34 22.93 5.45
C TYR A 216 5.36 24.16 4.55
N THR A 217 6.28 24.18 3.59
CA THR A 217 6.37 25.19 2.54
C THR A 217 5.08 25.22 1.73
N ILE A 218 4.54 26.42 1.54
CA ILE A 218 3.41 26.68 0.66
C ILE A 218 3.97 26.94 -0.74
N ASP A 219 3.55 26.16 -1.73
CA ASP A 219 3.91 26.42 -3.12
C ASP A 219 3.13 27.64 -3.62
N PRO A 220 3.80 28.76 -3.99
CA PRO A 220 3.12 29.96 -4.46
C PRO A 220 2.38 29.76 -5.79
N LYS A 221 2.64 28.65 -6.51
CA LYS A 221 1.96 28.33 -7.77
C LYS A 221 0.58 27.70 -7.54
N ALA A 222 0.27 27.22 -6.34
CA ALA A 222 -0.98 26.53 -6.06
C ALA A 222 -2.15 27.52 -6.00
N ASN A 223 -3.18 27.28 -6.81
CA ASN A 223 -4.40 28.08 -6.85
C ASN A 223 -5.58 27.24 -7.39
N GLU A 224 -6.78 27.80 -7.40
CA GLU A 224 -8.00 27.07 -7.77
C GLU A 224 -8.05 26.58 -9.23
N SER A 225 -7.21 27.11 -10.15
CA SER A 225 -7.19 26.61 -11.53
C SER A 225 -6.41 25.30 -11.67
N ASN A 226 -5.39 25.10 -10.84
CA ASN A 226 -4.52 23.91 -10.90
C ASN A 226 -4.68 22.95 -9.72
N LEU A 227 -5.57 23.27 -8.78
CA LEU A 227 -5.87 22.47 -7.60
C LEU A 227 -7.38 22.37 -7.41
N ASP A 228 -7.91 21.14 -7.45
CA ASP A 228 -9.33 20.88 -7.17
C ASP A 228 -9.60 20.95 -5.67
N TRP A 229 -9.91 22.16 -5.18
CA TRP A 229 -10.14 22.40 -3.76
C TRP A 229 -11.41 21.73 -3.24
N SER A 230 -12.46 21.64 -4.07
CA SER A 230 -13.72 21.01 -3.70
C SER A 230 -13.53 19.51 -3.45
N MET A 231 -12.77 18.84 -4.34
CA MET A 231 -12.33 17.47 -4.16
C MET A 231 -11.41 17.34 -2.95
N TRP A 232 -10.44 18.25 -2.76
CA TRP A 232 -9.57 18.15 -1.59
C TRP A 232 -10.35 18.18 -0.26
N LEU A 233 -11.34 19.06 -0.15
CA LEU A 233 -12.20 19.16 1.03
C LEU A 233 -13.01 17.87 1.24
N GLY A 234 -13.58 17.31 0.18
CA GLY A 234 -14.25 16.01 0.28
C GLY A 234 -15.34 15.97 1.36
N PRO A 235 -15.28 15.06 2.34
CA PRO A 235 -16.25 15.00 3.43
C PRO A 235 -16.09 16.12 4.49
N ALA A 236 -15.00 16.89 4.46
CA ALA A 236 -14.76 17.97 5.41
C ALA A 236 -15.63 19.21 5.11
N PRO A 237 -15.80 20.13 6.09
CA PRO A 237 -16.57 21.36 5.91
C PRO A 237 -16.15 22.16 4.66
N LYS A 238 -17.13 22.65 3.92
CA LYS A 238 -16.89 23.42 2.70
C LYS A 238 -16.53 24.87 3.04
N ILE A 239 -15.30 25.26 2.72
CA ILE A 239 -14.75 26.59 3.00
C ILE A 239 -14.06 27.16 1.76
N PRO A 240 -13.82 28.48 1.68
CA PRO A 240 -13.03 29.08 0.61
C PRO A 240 -11.62 28.48 0.51
N TRP A 241 -11.01 28.56 -0.67
CA TRP A 241 -9.63 28.13 -0.92
C TRP A 241 -8.68 28.71 0.12
N SER A 242 -7.84 27.86 0.69
CA SER A 242 -6.83 28.26 1.67
C SER A 242 -5.55 27.46 1.43
N PRO A 243 -4.49 28.09 0.90
CA PRO A 243 -3.21 27.42 0.71
C PRO A 243 -2.62 26.94 2.04
N GLU A 244 -2.85 27.68 3.12
CA GLU A 244 -2.42 27.27 4.45
C GLU A 244 -3.09 25.96 4.88
N ARG A 245 -4.41 25.85 4.73
CA ARG A 245 -5.12 24.61 5.06
C ARG A 245 -4.75 23.45 4.16
N TYR A 246 -4.52 23.68 2.88
CA TYR A 246 -4.08 22.62 1.96
C TYR A 246 -2.69 22.08 2.33
N PHE A 247 -1.68 22.94 2.45
CA PHE A 247 -0.31 22.50 2.70
C PHE A 247 -0.07 22.10 4.16
N ARG A 248 -0.80 22.66 5.11
CA ARG A 248 -0.60 22.49 6.56
C ARG A 248 -1.82 21.88 7.26
N TRP A 249 -2.55 21.04 6.55
CA TRP A 249 -3.82 20.44 6.99
C TRP A 249 -3.80 19.76 8.36
N ARG A 250 -2.65 19.21 8.78
CA ARG A 250 -2.47 18.58 10.10
C ARG A 250 -2.75 19.52 11.29
N LYS A 251 -2.75 20.84 11.05
CA LYS A 251 -3.06 21.86 12.06
C LYS A 251 -4.55 22.07 12.31
N TYR A 252 -5.42 21.49 11.48
CA TYR A 252 -6.85 21.79 11.50
C TYR A 252 -7.65 20.53 11.82
N TRP A 253 -8.50 20.62 12.85
CA TRP A 253 -9.39 19.55 13.28
C TRP A 253 -10.39 19.11 12.21
N ASP A 254 -10.61 19.92 11.17
CA ASP A 254 -11.45 19.54 10.04
C ASP A 254 -10.84 18.36 9.25
N TYR A 255 -9.51 18.18 9.30
CA TYR A 255 -8.78 17.25 8.43
C TYR A 255 -7.90 16.24 9.19
N SER A 256 -7.53 16.53 10.45
CA SER A 256 -6.58 15.72 11.23
C SER A 256 -6.90 15.75 12.71
N ALA A 257 -6.45 14.74 13.46
CA ALA A 257 -6.39 14.80 14.93
C ALA A 257 -5.02 15.28 15.47
N GLY A 258 -4.19 15.89 14.63
CA GLY A 258 -2.91 16.47 15.00
C GLY A 258 -1.92 15.44 15.53
N ILE A 259 -1.30 15.71 16.68
CA ILE A 259 -0.26 14.84 17.26
C ILE A 259 -0.84 13.47 17.63
N LEU A 260 -2.12 13.42 18.02
CA LEU A 260 -2.79 12.20 18.43
C LEU A 260 -2.94 11.22 17.26
N SER A 261 -3.32 11.68 16.07
CA SER A 261 -3.37 10.81 14.89
C SER A 261 -1.99 10.63 14.23
N ASP A 262 -1.17 11.66 14.23
CA ASP A 262 0.07 11.66 13.45
C ASP A 262 1.19 10.88 14.15
N LEU A 263 1.40 11.10 15.45
CA LEU A 263 2.57 10.63 16.17
C LEU A 263 2.28 9.51 17.17
N PHE A 264 1.13 9.53 17.85
CA PHE A 264 0.79 8.53 18.86
C PHE A 264 0.79 7.08 18.34
N PRO A 265 0.30 6.77 17.12
CA PRO A 265 0.35 5.40 16.59
C PRO A 265 1.77 4.85 16.43
N HIS A 266 2.78 5.71 16.22
CA HIS A 266 4.19 5.30 16.13
C HIS A 266 4.78 4.81 17.46
N ARG A 267 4.05 4.95 18.58
CA ARG A 267 4.43 4.42 19.89
C ARG A 267 3.45 3.41 20.41
N LEU A 268 2.15 3.71 20.33
CA LEU A 268 1.14 2.82 20.88
C LEU A 268 1.16 1.44 20.18
N HIS A 269 1.06 1.39 18.84
CA HIS A 269 1.01 0.09 18.14
C HIS A 269 2.27 -0.76 18.35
N PRO A 270 3.50 -0.22 18.24
CA PRO A 270 4.69 -1.02 18.50
C PRO A 270 4.81 -1.48 19.96
N LEU A 271 4.38 -0.66 20.93
CA LEU A 271 4.31 -1.09 22.33
C LEU A 271 3.31 -2.24 22.52
N MET A 272 2.13 -2.17 21.88
CA MET A 272 1.16 -3.27 21.93
C MET A 272 1.71 -4.58 21.36
N ILE A 273 2.51 -4.51 20.29
CA ILE A 273 3.23 -5.68 19.75
C ILE A 273 4.23 -6.21 20.78
N ALA A 274 5.02 -5.31 21.38
CA ALA A 274 6.08 -5.67 22.32
C ALA A 274 5.58 -6.32 23.61
N ILE A 275 4.34 -6.04 24.03
CA ILE A 275 3.73 -6.65 25.21
C ILE A 275 2.96 -7.94 24.90
N GLY A 276 3.05 -8.46 23.68
CA GLY A 276 2.44 -9.73 23.28
C GLY A 276 1.07 -9.63 22.60
N GLY A 277 0.71 -8.45 22.07
CA GLY A 277 -0.61 -8.16 21.50
C GLY A 277 -1.59 -7.81 22.61
N GLY A 278 -1.89 -6.51 22.75
CA GLY A 278 -2.63 -5.97 23.89
C GLY A 278 -3.87 -6.76 24.30
N GLU A 279 -4.09 -6.88 25.60
CA GLU A 279 -5.35 -7.33 26.17
C GLU A 279 -6.38 -6.22 25.94
N TYR A 280 -7.27 -6.40 24.96
CA TYR A 280 -8.40 -5.49 24.79
C TYR A 280 -9.41 -5.74 25.92
N PRO A 281 -10.02 -4.71 26.51
CA PRO A 281 -11.12 -4.89 27.43
C PRO A 281 -12.20 -5.77 26.77
N THR A 282 -12.50 -6.90 27.39
CA THR A 282 -13.63 -7.78 27.03
C THR A 282 -14.93 -7.21 27.54
#